data_AF-A0A4R2SQQ2-F1
#
_entry.id   AF-A0A4R2SQQ2-F1
#
_cell.length_a   1.000
_cell.length_b   1.000
_cell.length_c   1.000
_cell.angle_alpha   90.00
_cell.angle_beta   90.00
_cell.angle_gamma   90.00
#
_symmetry.space_group_name_H-M   'P 1'
#
loop_
_entity.id
_entity.type
_entity.pdbx_description
1 polymer ?
#
loop_
_entity_poly.entity_id
_entity_poly.type
_entity_poly.pdbx_seq_one_letter_code
_entity_poly.pdbx_strand_id
1 'polypeptide(L)' 'MSSIDDTIIDTPEGPMTFAQWKKKNPVQLPSRRTKGKKLPNKVKLTTDEK' A
#
# COMPACT_ATOMS: atom_id res chain seq x y z
N MET A 1 -9.65 15.76 14.75
CA MET A 1 -8.98 14.47 14.46
C MET A 1 -7.70 14.76 13.71
N SER A 2 -6.55 14.29 14.19
CA SER A 2 -5.28 14.39 13.45
C SER A 2 -5.37 13.53 12.20
N SER A 3 -4.97 14.06 11.04
CA SER A 3 -4.95 13.29 9.80
C SER A 3 -3.83 12.26 9.85
N ILE A 4 -4.10 11.03 9.38
CA ILE A 4 -3.07 9.96 9.28
C ILE A 4 -1.89 10.40 8.39
N ASP A 5 -2.15 11.35 7.48
CA ASP A 5 -1.20 11.86 6.51
C ASP A 5 -0.02 12.62 7.13
N ASP A 6 -0.24 13.23 8.30
CA ASP A 6 0.78 13.99 9.04
C ASP A 6 1.63 13.09 9.96
N THR A 7 1.34 11.79 10.00
CA THR A 7 2.07 10.84 10.82
C THR A 7 3.49 10.68 10.26
N ILE A 8 4.50 10.91 11.09
CA ILE A 8 5.90 10.66 10.73
C ILE A 8 6.16 9.16 10.85
N ILE A 9 6.72 8.57 9.79
CA ILE A 9 7.11 7.17 9.74
C ILE A 9 8.59 7.04 9.41
N ASP A 10 9.22 6.04 10.01
CA ASP A 10 10.59 5.67 9.68
C ASP A 10 10.60 4.84 8.40
N THR A 11 11.32 5.33 7.39
CA THR A 11 11.48 4.63 6.10
C THR A 11 12.96 4.39 5.81
N PRO A 12 13.31 3.44 4.92
CA PRO A 12 14.71 3.15 4.58
C PRO A 12 15.49 4.36 4.01
N GLU A 13 14.79 5.35 3.45
CA GLU A 13 15.39 6.58 2.91
C GLU A 13 15.46 7.72 3.96
N GLY A 14 14.99 7.48 5.18
CA GLY A 14 14.90 8.46 6.27
C GLY A 14 13.46 8.71 6.76
N PRO A 15 13.30 9.42 7.89
CA PRO A 15 11.98 9.75 8.42
C PRO A 15 11.24 10.71 7.48
N MET A 16 10.00 10.38 7.14
CA MET A 16 9.15 11.23 6.30
C MET A 16 7.68 11.09 6.69
N THR A 17 6.82 11.98 6.20
CA THR A 17 5.39 11.88 6.50
C THR A 17 4.74 10.74 5.72
N PHE A 18 3.67 10.17 6.28
CA PHE A 18 2.89 9.12 5.64
C PHE A 18 2.36 9.56 4.27
N ALA A 19 2.02 10.86 4.12
CA ALA A 19 1.68 11.45 2.83
C ALA A 19 2.83 11.42 1.81
N GLN A 20 4.06 11.77 2.23
CA GLN A 20 5.24 11.73 1.36
C GLN A 20 5.56 10.30 0.94
N TRP A 21 5.44 9.35 1.85
CA TRP A 21 5.65 7.94 1.56
C TRP A 21 4.63 7.40 0.54
N LYS A 22 3.33 7.71 0.70
CA LYS A 22 2.28 7.31 -0.26
C LYS A 22 2.47 7.88 -1.66
N LYS A 23 3.06 9.08 -1.79
CA LYS A 23 3.40 9.66 -3.10
C LYS A 23 4.49 8.86 -3.81
N LYS A 24 5.50 8.38 -3.05
CA LYS A 24 6.58 7.54 -3.59
C LYS A 24 6.14 6.10 -3.83
N ASN A 25 5.24 5.59 -2.99
CA ASN A 25 4.73 4.21 -3.01
C ASN A 25 3.22 4.22 -3.21
N PRO A 26 2.74 4.48 -4.45
CA PRO A 26 1.31 4.48 -4.72
C PRO A 26 0.76 3.08 -4.48
N VAL A 27 -0.08 2.94 -3.45
CA VAL A 27 -0.80 1.70 -3.20
C VAL A 27 -1.75 1.49 -4.38
N GLN A 28 -1.49 0.46 -5.18
CA GLN A 28 -2.36 0.10 -6.29
C GLN A 28 -3.69 -0.38 -5.72
N LEU A 29 -4.66 0.52 -5.63
CA LEU A 29 -6.01 0.15 -5.25
C LEU A 29 -6.63 -0.68 -6.38
N PRO A 30 -7.28 -1.81 -6.07
CA PRO A 30 -8.01 -2.56 -7.08
C PRO A 30 -9.06 -1.62 -7.71
N SER A 31 -9.08 -1.59 -9.04
CA SER A 31 -10.10 -0.87 -9.81
C SER A 31 -11.51 -1.17 -9.30
N ARG A 32 -12.45 -0.23 -9.48
CA ARG A 32 -13.87 -0.42 -9.15
C ARG A 32 -14.46 -1.72 -9.72
N ARG A 33 -13.98 -2.19 -10.88
CA ARG A 33 -14.41 -3.44 -11.52
C ARG A 33 -13.93 -4.70 -10.81
N THR A 34 -12.80 -4.57 -10.12
CA THR A 34 -12.02 -5.65 -9.49
C THR A 34 -12.08 -5.62 -7.97
N LYS A 35 -12.52 -4.50 -7.38
CA LYS A 35 -12.68 -4.31 -5.94
C LYS A 35 -13.69 -5.34 -5.40
N GLY A 36 -13.28 -6.09 -4.39
CA GLY A 36 -14.11 -7.11 -3.73
C GLY A 36 -14.24 -8.43 -4.47
N LYS A 37 -13.69 -8.56 -5.68
CA LYS A 37 -13.62 -9.85 -6.38
C LYS A 37 -12.37 -10.59 -5.93
N LYS A 38 -12.49 -11.90 -5.67
CA LYS A 38 -11.34 -12.80 -5.51
C LYS A 38 -10.70 -13.01 -6.87
N LEU A 39 -9.90 -12.04 -7.30
CA LEU A 39 -9.12 -12.16 -8.52
C LEU A 39 -7.91 -13.03 -8.25
N PRO A 40 -7.54 -13.91 -9.18
CA PRO A 40 -6.27 -14.60 -9.09
C PRO A 40 -5.16 -13.54 -9.11
N ASN A 41 -4.41 -13.46 -8.02
CA ASN A 41 -3.21 -12.64 -7.97
C ASN A 41 -2.24 -13.20 -9.02
N LYS A 42 -1.89 -12.38 -10.02
CA LYS A 42 -0.89 -12.77 -11.04
C LYS A 42 0.50 -13.03 -10.45
N VAL A 43 0.77 -12.46 -9.28
CA VAL A 43 2.02 -12.65 -8.53
C VAL A 43 1.64 -13.31 -7.21
N LYS A 44 2.15 -14.51 -6.95
CA LYS A 44 1.93 -15.19 -5.67
C LYS A 44 2.49 -14.29 -4.55
N LEU A 45 1.67 -13.95 -3.56
CA LEU A 45 2.11 -13.14 -2.42
C LEU A 45 3.08 -13.92 -1.53
N THR A 46 2.98 -15.25 -1.52
CA THR A 46 3.84 -16.17 -0.80
C THR A 46 4.15 -17.37 -1.68
N THR A 47 5.37 -17.89 -1.58
CA THR A 47 5.85 -19.02 -2.39
C THR A 47 5.13 -20.33 -2.03
N ASP A 48 4.45 -20.39 -0.87
CA ASP A 48 4.00 -21.64 -0.22
C ASP A 48 2.48 -21.70 0.11
N GLU A 49 1.61 -21.03 -0.65
CA GLU A 49 0.16 -21.32 -0.57
C GLU A 49 -0.13 -22.68 -1.23
N LYS A 50 -0.52 -23.65 -0.39
CA LYS A 50 -0.82 -25.05 -0.73
C LYS A 50 -2.30 -25.24 -1.09
#